data_AF-C2Y2G4-F1
#
_entry.id   AF-C2Y2G4-F1
#
_cell.length_a   1.000
_cell.length_b   1.000
_cell.length_c   1.000
_cell.angle_alpha   90.00
_cell.angle_beta   90.00
_cell.angle_gamma   90.00
#
_symmetry.space_group_name_H-M   'P 1'
#
loop_
_entity.id
_entity.type
_entity.pdbx_description
1 polymer ?
#
loop_
_entity_poly.entity_id
_entity_poly.type
_entity_poly.pdbx_seq_one_letter_code
_entity_poly.pdbx_strand_id
1 'polypeptide(L)' 'MVIRALGNFTDLYKHANYELKKSLLRAIIKKIEVQSNRTDIKQITYWFDYGNNPEDALLVSKEGRTLS' A
#
# COMPACT_ATOMS: atom_id res chain seq x y z
N MET A 1 1.47 11.25 -12.22
CA MET A 1 2.59 10.32 -12.45
C MET A 1 2.24 8.86 -12.08
N VAL A 2 1.53 8.62 -10.96
CA VAL A 2 1.08 7.28 -10.52
C VAL A 2 0.25 6.51 -11.58
N ILE A 3 -0.59 7.21 -12.35
CA ILE A 3 -1.52 6.59 -13.32
C ILE A 3 -0.81 5.80 -14.44
N ARG A 4 0.35 6.24 -14.96
CA ARG A 4 1.08 5.51 -16.01
C ARG A 4 1.75 4.24 -15.49
N ALA A 5 2.29 4.28 -14.27
CA ALA A 5 2.91 3.10 -13.63
C ALA A 5 1.88 2.00 -13.33
N LEU A 6 0.63 2.40 -13.03
CA LEU A 6 -0.47 1.46 -12.84
C LEU A 6 -0.96 0.80 -14.14
N GLY A 7 -0.71 1.41 -15.31
CA GLY A 7 -1.04 0.81 -16.61
C GLY A 7 -0.28 -0.51 -16.83
N ASN A 8 1.05 -0.46 -16.71
CA ASN A 8 1.90 -1.66 -16.81
C ASN A 8 1.58 -2.70 -15.73
N PHE A 9 1.26 -2.25 -14.51
CA PHE A 9 0.81 -3.14 -13.45
C PHE A 9 -0.48 -3.87 -13.81
N THR A 10 -1.45 -3.18 -14.41
CA THR A 10 -2.75 -3.76 -14.79
C THR A 10 -2.58 -4.87 -15.82
N ASP A 11 -1.77 -4.63 -16.85
CA ASP A 11 -1.53 -5.62 -17.90
C ASP A 11 -0.75 -6.83 -17.38
N LEU A 12 0.26 -6.58 -16.53
CA LEU A 12 1.00 -7.64 -15.86
C LEU A 12 0.10 -8.48 -14.94
N TYR A 13 -0.78 -7.83 -14.17
CA TYR A 13 -1.71 -8.50 -13.27
C TYR A 13 -2.73 -9.36 -14.02
N LYS A 14 -3.29 -8.88 -15.14
CA LYS A 14 -4.28 -9.64 -15.94
C LYS A 14 -3.74 -10.99 -16.41
N HIS A 15 -2.50 -11.00 -16.91
CA HIS A 15 -1.88 -12.18 -17.52
C HIS A 15 -1.04 -13.02 -16.53
N ALA A 16 -0.85 -12.54 -15.29
CA ALA A 16 -0.10 -13.24 -14.28
C ALA A 16 -0.82 -14.52 -13.80
N ASN A 17 -0.02 -15.54 -13.47
CA ASN A 17 -0.50 -16.72 -12.75
C ASN A 17 -0.86 -16.36 -11.29
N TYR A 18 -1.48 -17.30 -10.57
CA TYR A 18 -1.98 -17.07 -9.22
C TYR A 18 -0.90 -16.57 -8.24
N GLU A 19 0.27 -17.20 -8.23
CA GLU A 19 1.37 -16.82 -7.33
C GLU A 19 1.92 -15.42 -7.64
N LEU A 20 2.03 -15.09 -8.94
CA LEU A 20 2.47 -13.78 -9.36
C LEU A 20 1.42 -12.71 -9.06
N LYS A 21 0.12 -12.98 -9.27
CA LYS A 21 -0.98 -12.08 -8.86
C LYS A 21 -0.93 -11.78 -7.37
N LYS A 22 -0.70 -12.79 -6.54
CA LYS A 22 -0.56 -12.64 -5.09
C LYS A 22 0.64 -11.76 -4.73
N SER A 23 1.76 -11.95 -5.42
CA SER A 23 2.97 -11.15 -5.21
C SER A 23 2.79 -9.70 -5.64
N LEU A 24 2.14 -9.47 -6.78
CA LEU A 24 1.81 -8.14 -7.29
C LEU A 24 0.90 -7.37 -6.33
N LEU A 25 -0.14 -8.02 -5.79
CA LEU A 25 -1.01 -7.40 -4.78
C LEU A 25 -0.25 -7.03 -3.51
N ARG A 26 0.62 -7.93 -3.03
CA ARG A 26 1.45 -7.67 -1.84
C ARG A 26 2.39 -6.47 -2.04
N ALA A 27 2.90 -6.26 -3.24
CA ALA A 27 3.81 -5.16 -3.54
C ALA A 27 3.16 -3.77 -3.42
N ILE A 28 1.84 -3.67 -3.61
CA ILE A 28 1.13 -2.38 -3.58
C ILE A 28 0.41 -2.10 -2.25
N ILE A 29 0.24 -3.13 -1.41
CA ILE A 29 -0.38 -3.02 -0.09
C ILE A 29 0.67 -2.52 0.90
N LYS A 30 0.34 -1.47 1.64
CA LYS A 30 1.14 -0.94 2.75
C LYS A 30 0.82 -1.65 4.06
N LYS A 31 -0.47 -1.83 4.35
CA LYS A 31 -0.96 -2.38 5.61
C LYS A 31 -2.29 -3.11 5.41
N ILE A 32 -2.47 -4.22 6.13
CA ILE A 32 -3.76 -4.91 6.26
C ILE A 32 -4.13 -4.88 7.74
N GLU A 33 -5.30 -4.31 8.03
CA GLU A 33 -5.91 -4.35 9.36
C GLU A 33 -6.97 -5.43 9.39
N VAL A 34 -6.86 -6.32 10.37
CA VAL A 34 -7.84 -7.38 10.63
C VAL A 34 -8.68 -7.01 11.85
N GLN A 35 -9.94 -7.43 11.85
CA GLN A 35 -10.82 -7.26 13.00
C GLN A 35 -10.33 -8.07 14.20
N SER A 36 -10.87 -7.79 15.39
CA SER A 36 -10.51 -8.50 16.62
C SER A 36 -10.79 -10.00 16.57
N ASN A 37 -11.72 -10.44 15.71
CA ASN A 37 -11.98 -11.85 15.45
C ASN A 37 -10.90 -12.54 14.61
N ARG A 38 -9.86 -11.81 14.18
CA ARG A 38 -8.70 -12.26 13.39
C ARG A 38 -9.03 -12.99 12.09
N THR A 39 -10.28 -12.91 11.65
CA THR A 39 -10.77 -13.64 10.48
C THR A 39 -11.20 -12.66 9.39
N ASP A 40 -11.84 -11.56 9.79
CA ASP A 40 -12.34 -10.57 8.84
C ASP A 40 -11.34 -9.43 8.62
N ILE A 41 -11.20 -9.03 7.36
CA ILE A 41 -10.42 -7.85 7.00
C ILE A 41 -11.24 -6.61 7.36
N LYS A 42 -10.63 -5.70 8.12
CA LYS A 42 -11.20 -4.40 8.45
C LYS A 42 -10.88 -3.37 7.38
N GLN A 43 -9.61 -3.26 7.00
CA GLN A 43 -9.12 -2.26 6.06
C GLN A 43 -7.83 -2.70 5.37
N ILE A 44 -7.67 -2.32 4.10
CA ILE A 44 -6.40 -2.42 3.37
C ILE A 44 -5.97 -1.01 3.01
N THR A 45 -4.74 -0.65 3.36
CA THR A 45 -4.13 0.63 3.01
C THR A 45 -3.10 0.42 1.92
N TYR A 46 -3.16 1.23 0.86
CA TYR A 46 -2.23 1.17 -0.27
C TYR A 46 -1.18 2.28 -0.19
N TRP A 47 0.00 2.04 -0.75
CA TRP A 47 1.11 3.02 -0.75
C TRP A 47 0.78 4.35 -1.44
N PHE A 48 -0.25 4.38 -2.28
CA PHE A 48 -0.68 5.54 -3.05
C PHE A 48 -1.97 6.18 -2.51
N ASP A 49 -2.48 5.72 -1.37
CA ASP A 49 -3.65 6.30 -0.72
C ASP A 49 -3.26 7.48 0.19
N TYR A 50 -2.81 8.56 -0.44
CA TYR A 50 -2.31 9.76 0.26
C TYR A 50 -3.41 10.64 0.87
N GLY A 51 -4.68 10.39 0.55
CA GLY A 51 -5.80 11.30 0.89
C GLY A 51 -6.62 10.92 2.12
N ASN A 52 -6.53 9.67 2.58
CA ASN A 52 -7.52 9.13 3.53
C ASN A 52 -6.98 8.89 4.95
N ASN A 53 -5.71 9.20 5.23
CA ASN A 53 -5.15 9.05 6.58
C ASN A 53 -4.12 10.14 6.92
N PRO A 54 -4.50 11.23 7.61
CA PRO A 54 -3.61 12.34 7.95
C PRO A 54 -2.45 11.94 8.88
N GLU A 55 -2.52 10.78 9.53
CA GLU A 55 -1.47 10.31 10.43
C GLU A 55 -0.24 9.74 9.70
N ASP A 56 -0.42 9.27 8.46
CA ASP A 56 0.69 8.78 7.63
C ASP A 56 1.54 9.93 7.04
N ALA A 57 0.96 11.14 6.91
CA ALA A 57 1.68 12.34 6.49
C ALA A 57 2.59 12.91 7.59
N LEU A 58 2.30 12.60 8.87
CA LEU A 58 3.05 13.13 10.02
C LEU A 58 4.36 12.37 10.31
N LEU A 59 4.55 11.16 9.78
CA LEU A 59 5.81 10.42 9.94
C LEU A 59 6.94 10.95 9.04
N VAL A 60 6.63 11.76 8.03
CA VAL A 60 7.64 12.42 7.17
C VAL A 60 8.30 13.63 7.87
N SER A 61 7.72 14.14 8.96
CA SER A 61 8.15 15.42 9.55
C SER A 61 8.80 15.33 10.95
N LYS A 62 9.00 14.12 11.51
CA LYS A 62 9.58 13.96 12.86
C LYS A 62 11.06 13.62 12.93
N GLU A 63 11.74 13.46 11.80
CA GLU A 63 13.20 13.35 11.74
C GLU A 63 13.84 14.67 11.29
N GLY A 64 13.46 15.76 11.96
CA GLY A 64 14.27 16.97 12.01
C GLY A 64 15.55 16.64 12.78
N ARG A 65 16.65 16.46 12.04
CA ARG A 65 18.00 16.32 12.56
C ARG A 65 18.28 17.42 13.59
N THR A 66 18.51 17.05 14.84
CA THR A 66 19.39 17.83 15.72
C THR A 66 20.79 17.25 15.57
N LEU A 67 21.64 17.95 14.81
CA LEU A 67 23.09 17.79 14.93
C LEU A 67 23.49 18.41 16.28
N SER A 68 24.00 17.58 17.18
CA SER A 68 24.78 18.04 18.34
C SER A 68 26.26 18.00 18.01
#